data_AF-A0A355EXV8-F1
#
_entry.id   AF-A0A355EXV8-F1
#
_cell.length_a   1.000
_cell.length_b   1.000
_cell.length_c   1.000
_cell.angle_alpha   90.00
_cell.angle_beta   90.00
_cell.angle_gamma   90.00
#
_symmetry.space_group_name_H-M   'P 1'
#
loop_
_entity.id
_entity.type
_entity.pdbx_description
1 polymer ?
#
loop_
_entity_poly.entity_id
_entity_poly.type
_entity_poly.pdbx_seq_one_letter_code
_entity_poly.pdbx_strand_id
1 'polypeptide(L)'
;EEKHAAVFWIRRLYLWLIWGVIGGMVVHNLLDLRRKVLSPLQRPMIPRAKRPMRMSRGFRLAHGLMMVSFIVLAYSGFALAWPEAWWAAPLVQWEDQTALRGLIHRIAAVVMLVSLGVHVLHLIIDRRARACIRKMLPTFEDWHEFRERMRWYLGLRKDMPLSGPLGYPEKAEYLALIWGLVVMAVTGFLLWFENVTLAWAPKWVADVATTIHFYEAVLASLAILVWHFYFVIFDPLVYPMDTAWLTGK
;
A
#
# COMPACT_ATOMS: atom_id res chain seq x y z
N GLU A 1 -24.19 19.96 -16.63
CA GLU A 1 -23.98 18.54 -16.99
C GLU A 1 -22.52 18.07 -16.83
N GLU A 2 -21.50 18.85 -17.22
CA GLU A 2 -20.08 18.44 -17.11
C GLU A 2 -19.58 18.13 -15.68
N LYS A 3 -20.11 18.80 -14.66
CA LYS A 3 -19.68 18.63 -13.24
C LYS A 3 -19.95 17.21 -12.72
N HIS A 4 -21.08 16.61 -13.10
CA HIS A 4 -21.36 15.21 -12.80
C HIS A 4 -20.55 14.26 -13.68
N ALA A 5 -20.18 14.69 -14.89
CA ALA A 5 -19.40 13.87 -15.81
C ALA A 5 -17.99 13.60 -15.27
N ALA A 6 -17.29 14.59 -14.71
CA ALA A 6 -15.94 14.39 -14.16
C ALA A 6 -15.92 13.34 -13.03
N VAL A 7 -16.78 13.51 -12.01
CA VAL A 7 -16.92 12.55 -10.90
C VAL A 7 -17.35 11.17 -11.41
N PHE A 8 -18.29 11.12 -12.36
CA PHE A 8 -18.77 9.88 -12.96
C PHE A 8 -17.64 9.10 -13.66
N TRP A 9 -16.85 9.77 -14.50
CA TRP A 9 -15.76 9.14 -15.24
C TRP A 9 -14.62 8.72 -14.32
N ILE A 10 -14.27 9.54 -13.33
CA ILE A 10 -13.26 9.20 -12.31
C ILE A 10 -13.69 7.98 -11.52
N ARG A 11 -14.94 7.96 -11.03
CA ARG A 11 -15.51 6.78 -10.36
C ARG A 11 -15.43 5.55 -11.26
N ARG A 12 -15.83 5.67 -12.53
CA ARG A 12 -15.80 4.54 -13.48
C ARG A 12 -14.38 4.03 -13.68
N LEU A 13 -13.41 4.93 -13.87
CA LEU A 13 -11.99 4.60 -13.98
C LEU A 13 -11.50 3.85 -12.75
N TYR A 14 -11.78 4.36 -11.55
CA TYR A 14 -11.37 3.73 -10.30
C TYR A 14 -11.99 2.35 -10.11
N LEU A 15 -13.25 2.15 -10.48
CA LEU A 15 -13.86 0.82 -10.44
C LEU A 15 -13.13 -0.15 -11.36
N TRP A 16 -12.80 0.24 -12.59
CA TRP A 16 -11.98 -0.59 -13.48
C TRP A 16 -10.58 -0.84 -12.94
N LEU A 17 -9.94 0.17 -12.34
CA LEU A 17 -8.63 0.03 -11.70
C LEU A 17 -8.69 -0.96 -10.54
N ILE A 18 -9.66 -0.85 -9.64
CA ILE A 18 -9.84 -1.78 -8.52
C ILE A 18 -10.07 -3.19 -9.03
N TRP A 19 -11.00 -3.40 -9.96
CA TRP A 19 -11.27 -4.71 -10.52
C TRP A 19 -10.04 -5.31 -11.23
N GLY A 20 -9.35 -4.54 -12.06
CA GLY A 20 -8.19 -5.00 -12.81
C GLY A 20 -6.98 -5.27 -11.92
N VAL A 21 -6.62 -4.32 -11.05
CA VAL A 21 -5.45 -4.41 -10.18
C VAL A 21 -5.69 -5.45 -9.09
N ILE A 22 -6.75 -5.32 -8.29
CA ILE A 22 -7.00 -6.24 -7.18
C ILE A 22 -7.35 -7.64 -7.71
N GLY A 23 -8.17 -7.74 -8.76
CA GLY A 23 -8.47 -9.03 -9.40
C GLY A 23 -7.21 -9.70 -9.95
N GLY A 24 -6.33 -8.94 -10.61
CA GLY A 24 -5.01 -9.42 -11.06
C GLY A 24 -4.13 -9.90 -9.91
N MET A 25 -4.07 -9.15 -8.81
CA MET A 25 -3.34 -9.52 -7.59
C MET A 25 -3.87 -10.82 -6.97
N VAL A 26 -5.19 -10.99 -6.89
CA VAL A 26 -5.81 -12.25 -6.40
C VAL A 26 -5.43 -13.42 -7.29
N VAL A 27 -5.63 -13.30 -8.61
CA VAL A 27 -5.28 -14.38 -9.55
C VAL A 27 -3.80 -14.73 -9.45
N HIS A 28 -2.94 -13.72 -9.42
CA HIS A 28 -1.50 -13.88 -9.24
C HIS A 28 -1.17 -14.69 -7.97
N ASN A 29 -1.72 -14.28 -6.82
CA ASN A 29 -1.42 -14.89 -5.53
C ASN A 29 -1.99 -16.31 -5.41
N LEU A 30 -3.17 -16.56 -5.97
CA LEU A 30 -3.75 -17.91 -6.03
C LEU A 30 -2.90 -18.85 -6.89
N LEU A 31 -2.38 -18.36 -8.02
CA LEU A 31 -1.50 -19.13 -8.89
C LEU A 31 -0.16 -19.45 -8.21
N ASP A 32 0.46 -18.47 -7.54
CA ASP A 32 1.68 -18.66 -6.75
C ASP A 32 1.45 -19.66 -5.60
N LEU A 33 0.40 -19.47 -4.81
CA LEU A 33 0.04 -20.32 -3.67
C LEU A 33 -0.22 -21.76 -4.13
N ARG A 34 -1.07 -21.94 -5.14
CA ARG A 34 -1.36 -23.25 -5.72
C ARG A 34 -0.08 -23.95 -6.14
N ARG A 35 0.83 -23.26 -6.85
CA ARG A 35 2.08 -23.86 -7.32
C ARG A 35 3.00 -24.25 -6.16
N LYS A 36 3.17 -23.38 -5.17
CA LYS A 36 4.02 -23.65 -3.99
C LYS A 36 3.47 -24.76 -3.10
N VAL A 37 2.15 -24.92 -3.01
CA VAL A 37 1.51 -26.03 -2.28
C VAL A 37 1.68 -27.35 -3.02
N LEU A 38 1.49 -27.38 -4.34
CA LEU A 38 1.64 -28.59 -5.16
C LEU A 38 3.10 -29.00 -5.40
N SER A 39 4.04 -28.07 -5.30
CA SER A 39 5.47 -28.31 -5.49
C SER A 39 6.24 -27.63 -4.36
N PRO A 40 6.24 -28.22 -3.14
CA PRO A 40 6.86 -27.61 -1.97
C PRO A 40 8.34 -27.32 -2.20
N LEU A 41 8.69 -26.05 -2.11
CA LEU A 41 10.07 -25.60 -2.17
C LEU A 41 10.73 -25.79 -0.80
N GLN A 42 11.99 -26.23 -0.79
CA GLN A 42 12.75 -26.30 0.45
C GLN A 42 12.97 -24.89 1.00
N ARG A 43 12.54 -24.65 2.24
CA ARG A 43 12.83 -23.39 2.93
C ARG A 43 14.33 -23.34 3.25
N PRO A 44 15.08 -22.32 2.81
CA PRO A 44 16.48 -22.21 3.18
C PRO A 44 16.61 -21.97 4.68
N MET A 45 17.05 -22.98 5.43
CA MET A 45 17.33 -22.86 6.86
C MET A 45 18.65 -22.12 7.08
N ILE A 46 18.60 -20.79 7.07
CA ILE A 46 19.77 -19.95 7.37
C ILE A 46 19.90 -19.82 8.90
N PRO A 47 21.03 -20.26 9.50
CA PRO A 47 21.28 -20.09 10.93
C PRO A 47 21.13 -18.62 11.35
N ARG A 48 20.54 -18.34 12.52
CA ARG A 48 20.24 -16.97 12.99
C ARG A 48 21.48 -16.04 12.96
N ALA A 49 22.66 -16.59 13.23
CA ALA A 49 23.93 -15.86 13.18
C ALA A 49 24.31 -15.41 11.76
N LYS A 50 23.90 -16.16 10.72
CA LYS A 50 24.21 -15.90 9.30
C LYS A 50 23.10 -15.15 8.56
N ARG A 51 21.96 -14.85 9.21
CA ARG A 51 20.88 -14.09 8.58
C ARG A 51 21.32 -12.63 8.33
N PRO A 52 21.26 -12.15 7.08
CA PRO A 52 21.64 -10.78 6.76
C PRO A 52 20.66 -9.79 7.40
N MET A 53 21.14 -8.57 7.68
CA MET A 53 20.26 -7.49 8.13
C MET A 53 19.44 -7.00 6.93
N ARG A 54 18.12 -7.17 7.00
CA ARG A 54 17.16 -6.74 5.97
C ARG A 54 16.57 -5.37 6.29
N MET A 55 16.34 -5.06 7.57
CA MET A 55 15.81 -3.76 8.01
C MET A 55 16.57 -3.24 9.25
N SER A 56 17.08 -2.01 9.15
CA SER A 56 17.74 -1.33 10.27
C SER A 56 16.70 -0.94 11.35
N ARG A 57 17.16 -0.56 12.55
CA ARG A 57 16.26 -0.10 13.62
C ARG A 57 15.40 1.09 13.19
N GLY A 58 15.98 2.06 12.50
CA GLY A 58 15.27 3.23 12.00
C GLY A 58 14.19 2.86 10.97
N PHE A 59 14.51 1.95 10.03
CA PHE A 59 13.52 1.48 9.05
C PHE A 59 12.38 0.69 9.68
N ARG A 60 12.64 -0.12 10.71
CA ARG A 60 11.58 -0.81 11.44
C ARG A 60 10.66 0.16 12.17
N LEU A 61 11.21 1.22 12.79
CA LEU A 61 10.40 2.26 13.42
C LEU A 61 9.55 3.01 12.38
N ALA A 62 10.14 3.44 11.27
CA ALA A 62 9.43 4.11 10.19
C ALA A 62 8.30 3.24 9.63
N HIS A 63 8.60 1.96 9.35
CA HIS A 63 7.60 0.99 8.91
C HIS A 63 6.47 0.82 9.94
N GLY A 64 6.81 0.70 11.23
CA GLY A 64 5.81 0.59 12.30
C GLY A 64 4.90 1.82 12.39
N LEU A 65 5.45 3.02 12.29
CA LEU A 65 4.69 4.28 12.25
C LEU A 65 3.77 4.34 11.04
N MET A 66 4.27 3.98 9.86
CA MET A 66 3.47 3.91 8.62
C MET A 66 2.35 2.87 8.74
N MET A 67 2.65 1.68 9.24
CA MET A 67 1.66 0.61 9.41
C MET A 67 0.52 1.03 10.35
N VAL A 68 0.85 1.55 11.53
CA VAL A 68 -0.15 1.98 12.51
C VAL A 68 -0.96 3.15 11.97
N SER A 69 -0.31 4.16 11.40
CA SER A 69 -1.02 5.32 10.83
C SER A 69 -1.90 4.93 9.65
N PHE A 70 -1.47 4.02 8.77
CA PHE A 70 -2.28 3.52 7.66
C PHE A 70 -3.55 2.81 8.15
N ILE A 71 -3.44 1.91 9.13
CA ILE A 71 -4.60 1.21 9.70
C ILE A 71 -5.59 2.21 10.29
N VAL A 72 -5.09 3.18 11.08
CA VAL A 72 -5.93 4.22 11.69
C VAL A 72 -6.58 5.11 10.63
N LEU A 73 -5.85 5.51 9.58
CA LEU A 73 -6.37 6.30 8.46
C LEU A 73 -7.48 5.56 7.70
N ALA A 74 -7.26 4.29 7.37
CA ALA A 74 -8.25 3.47 6.68
C ALA A 74 -9.52 3.32 7.53
N TYR A 75 -9.37 2.92 8.80
CA TYR A 75 -10.50 2.74 9.71
C TYR A 75 -11.28 4.03 9.96
N SER A 76 -10.60 5.11 10.35
CA SER A 76 -11.25 6.40 10.60
C SER A 76 -11.84 7.02 9.34
N GLY A 77 -11.18 6.88 8.18
CA GLY A 77 -11.67 7.37 6.89
C GLY A 77 -12.94 6.67 6.45
N PHE A 78 -13.00 5.34 6.56
CA PHE A 78 -14.24 4.61 6.27
C PHE A 78 -15.34 4.92 7.29
N ALA A 79 -15.00 5.11 8.57
CA ALA A 79 -15.97 5.51 9.59
C ALA A 79 -16.55 6.92 9.37
N LEU A 80 -15.82 7.80 8.67
CA LEU A 80 -16.34 9.09 8.20
C LEU A 80 -17.31 8.91 7.02
N ALA A 81 -17.01 7.99 6.10
CA ALA A 81 -17.87 7.71 4.94
C ALA A 81 -19.17 6.98 5.31
N TRP A 82 -19.14 6.12 6.33
CA TRP A 82 -20.30 5.34 6.79
C TRP A 82 -20.50 5.46 8.31
N PRO A 83 -21.00 6.62 8.80
CA PRO A 83 -21.27 6.86 10.22
C PRO A 83 -22.20 5.81 10.85
N GLU A 84 -23.22 5.39 10.10
CA GLU A 84 -24.29 4.51 10.59
C GLU A 84 -23.86 3.03 10.69
N ALA A 85 -22.64 2.70 10.26
CA ALA A 85 -22.17 1.32 10.31
C ALA A 85 -21.88 0.90 11.76
N TRP A 86 -22.27 -0.34 12.12
CA TRP A 86 -22.07 -0.86 13.48
C TRP A 86 -20.59 -0.85 13.93
N TRP A 87 -19.66 -1.02 13.00
CA TRP A 87 -18.22 -0.97 13.28
C TRP A 87 -17.67 0.45 13.40
N ALA A 88 -18.42 1.48 12.99
CA ALA A 88 -18.05 2.88 13.20
C ALA A 88 -18.47 3.37 14.60
N ALA A 89 -19.37 2.65 15.28
CA ALA A 89 -19.91 3.01 16.59
C ALA A 89 -18.85 3.41 17.64
N PRO A 90 -17.69 2.72 17.78
CA PRO A 90 -16.68 3.11 18.75
C PRO A 90 -16.13 4.53 18.55
N LEU A 91 -16.10 5.02 17.31
CA LEU A 91 -15.67 6.39 17.02
C LEU A 91 -16.81 7.41 17.04
N VAL A 92 -18.04 6.98 16.70
CA VAL A 92 -19.23 7.85 16.63
C VAL A 92 -19.76 8.20 18.02
N GLN A 93 -19.61 7.33 19.02
CA GLN A 93 -20.09 7.56 20.40
C GLN A 93 -19.56 8.85 21.06
N TRP A 94 -18.47 9.40 20.54
CA TRP A 94 -17.80 10.60 21.09
C TRP A 94 -17.85 11.78 20.12
N GLU A 95 -18.61 11.66 19.03
CA GLU A 95 -18.62 12.63 17.93
C GLU A 95 -19.23 13.96 18.36
N ASP A 96 -20.34 13.93 19.09
CA ASP A 96 -21.09 15.13 19.54
C ASP A 96 -20.26 16.07 20.42
N GLN A 97 -19.19 15.57 21.06
CA GLN A 97 -18.35 16.33 21.98
C GLN A 97 -17.00 16.74 21.37
N THR A 98 -16.43 15.92 20.47
CA THR A 98 -15.01 16.07 20.09
C THR A 98 -14.71 15.92 18.59
N ALA A 99 -15.71 15.65 17.75
CA ALA A 99 -15.50 15.30 16.33
C ALA A 99 -14.38 14.25 16.16
N LEU A 100 -14.42 13.23 17.03
CA LEU A 100 -13.31 12.31 17.30
C LEU A 100 -12.77 11.63 16.02
N ARG A 101 -13.66 11.25 15.09
CA ARG A 101 -13.28 10.60 13.84
C ARG A 101 -12.34 11.47 13.00
N GLY A 102 -12.74 12.72 12.78
CA GLY A 102 -11.97 13.69 12.01
C GLY A 102 -10.63 14.02 12.68
N LEU A 103 -10.62 14.15 14.01
CA LEU A 103 -9.42 14.42 14.78
C LEU A 103 -8.41 13.26 14.67
N ILE A 104 -8.85 12.02 14.92
CA ILE A 104 -7.99 10.83 14.83
C ILE A 104 -7.45 10.66 13.41
N HIS A 105 -8.30 10.84 12.39
CA HIS A 105 -7.89 10.77 10.99
C HIS A 105 -6.77 11.77 10.67
N ARG A 106 -6.93 13.03 11.10
CA ARG A 106 -5.94 14.09 10.89
C ARG A 106 -4.64 13.83 11.65
N ILE A 107 -4.69 13.37 12.90
CA ILE A 107 -3.48 13.01 13.67
C ILE A 107 -2.72 11.89 12.95
N ALA A 108 -3.42 10.84 12.51
CA ALA A 108 -2.80 9.76 11.77
C ALA A 108 -2.22 10.24 10.42
N ALA A 109 -2.89 11.17 9.75
CA ALA A 109 -2.38 11.81 8.52
C ALA A 109 -1.08 12.58 8.78
N VAL A 110 -0.98 13.35 9.87
CA VAL A 110 0.27 14.04 10.25
C VAL A 110 1.39 13.03 10.47
N VAL A 111 1.15 11.94 11.21
CA VAL A 111 2.16 10.91 11.45
C VAL A 111 2.65 10.28 10.14
N MET A 112 1.74 9.99 9.21
CA MET A 112 2.08 9.47 7.89
C MET A 112 2.90 10.47 7.06
N LEU A 113 2.48 11.74 7.03
CA LEU A 113 3.18 12.81 6.31
C LEU A 113 4.56 13.11 6.88
N VAL A 114 4.72 13.08 8.22
CA VAL A 114 6.03 13.20 8.87
C VAL A 114 6.91 12.01 8.51
N SER A 115 6.38 10.79 8.50
CA SER A 115 7.12 9.59 8.07
C SER A 115 7.60 9.70 6.62
N LEU A 116 6.76 10.21 5.72
CA LEU A 116 7.13 10.53 4.34
C LEU A 116 8.22 11.63 4.28
N GLY A 117 8.07 12.70 5.06
CA GLY A 117 9.05 13.78 5.12
C GLY A 117 10.43 13.31 5.60
N VAL A 118 10.46 12.47 6.64
CA VAL A 118 11.69 11.82 7.12
C VAL A 118 12.30 10.93 6.05
N HIS A 119 11.48 10.15 5.32
CA HIS A 119 11.97 9.33 4.21
C HIS A 119 12.60 10.19 3.10
N VAL A 120 11.92 11.26 2.67
CA VAL A 120 12.43 12.20 1.66
C VAL A 120 13.73 12.84 2.12
N LEU A 121 13.80 13.30 3.38
CA LEU A 121 15.02 13.88 3.95
C LEU A 121 16.17 12.85 3.97
N HIS A 122 15.89 11.59 4.35
CA HIS A 122 16.87 10.52 4.29
C HIS A 122 17.39 10.30 2.86
N LEU A 123 16.49 10.32 1.85
CA LEU A 123 16.89 10.24 0.45
C LEU A 123 17.72 11.44 -0.01
N ILE A 124 17.47 12.65 0.48
CA ILE A 124 18.27 13.84 0.13
C ILE A 124 19.68 13.73 0.71
N ILE A 125 19.81 13.28 1.96
CA ILE A 125 21.09 13.22 2.67
C ILE A 125 21.93 12.01 2.22
N ASP A 126 21.32 10.82 2.14
CA ASP A 126 22.04 9.56 1.98
C ASP A 126 22.11 9.11 0.50
N ARG A 127 23.31 9.18 -0.08
CA ARG A 127 23.57 8.72 -1.45
C ARG A 127 23.30 7.23 -1.64
N ARG A 128 23.56 6.40 -0.62
CA ARG A 128 23.34 4.95 -0.68
C ARG A 128 21.85 4.64 -0.68
N ALA A 129 21.06 5.39 0.10
CA ALA A 129 19.61 5.27 0.09
C ALA A 129 19.03 5.58 -1.31
N ARG A 130 19.51 6.65 -1.97
CA ARG A 130 19.12 6.94 -3.36
C ARG A 130 19.50 5.84 -4.35
N ALA A 131 20.72 5.29 -4.21
CA ALA A 131 21.15 4.17 -5.05
C ALA A 131 20.28 2.92 -4.85
N CYS A 132 19.78 2.70 -3.62
CA CYS A 132 18.82 1.62 -3.32
C CYS A 132 17.47 1.87 -3.99
N ILE A 133 16.88 3.06 -3.82
CA ILE A 133 15.59 3.42 -4.45
C ILE A 133 15.68 3.36 -5.97
N ARG A 134 16.82 3.72 -6.57
CA ARG A 134 17.01 3.59 -8.02
C ARG A 134 16.88 2.14 -8.50
N LYS A 135 17.21 1.14 -7.66
CA LYS A 135 17.02 -0.29 -7.97
C LYS A 135 15.56 -0.74 -7.79
N MET A 136 14.73 0.04 -7.11
CA MET A 136 13.28 -0.21 -7.00
C MET A 136 12.50 0.23 -8.23
N LEU A 137 13.12 1.00 -9.13
CA LEU A 137 12.48 1.39 -10.39
C LEU A 137 12.30 0.16 -11.28
N PRO A 138 11.10 -0.05 -11.86
CA PRO A 138 10.86 -1.13 -12.79
C PRO A 138 11.79 -1.05 -14.01
N THR A 139 12.35 -2.18 -14.41
CA THR A 139 13.16 -2.35 -15.61
C THR A 139 12.53 -3.43 -16.51
N PHE A 140 13.03 -3.58 -17.74
CA PHE A 140 12.59 -4.66 -18.62
C PHE A 140 12.87 -6.06 -18.05
N GLU A 141 13.82 -6.19 -17.11
CA GLU A 141 14.10 -7.45 -16.42
C GLU A 141 12.93 -7.87 -15.52
N ASP A 142 12.18 -6.92 -14.95
CA ASP A 142 11.01 -7.22 -14.12
C ASP A 142 9.89 -7.87 -14.94
N TRP A 143 9.73 -7.44 -16.20
CA TRP A 143 8.79 -8.08 -17.12
C TRP A 143 9.23 -9.51 -17.49
N HIS A 144 10.53 -9.71 -17.70
CA HIS A 144 11.09 -11.05 -17.93
C HIS A 144 10.89 -11.95 -16.71
N GLU A 145 11.15 -11.43 -15.50
CA GLU A 145 10.92 -12.15 -14.25
C GLU A 145 9.44 -12.52 -14.08
N PHE A 146 8.54 -11.57 -14.29
CA PHE A 146 7.10 -11.79 -14.26
C PHE A 146 6.69 -12.91 -15.22
N ARG A 147 7.12 -12.86 -16.48
CA ARG A 147 6.80 -13.89 -17.47
C ARG A 147 7.30 -15.26 -17.06
N GLU A 148 8.54 -15.38 -16.60
CA GLU A 148 9.12 -16.66 -16.18
C GLU A 148 8.43 -17.20 -14.91
N ARG A 149 8.06 -16.34 -13.96
CA ARG A 149 7.25 -16.71 -12.79
C ARG A 149 5.85 -17.17 -13.19
N MET A 150 5.18 -16.48 -14.11
CA MET A 150 3.86 -16.91 -14.63
C MET A 150 3.94 -18.29 -15.30
N ARG A 151 4.98 -18.53 -16.13
CA ARG A 151 5.22 -19.85 -16.72
C ARG A 151 5.42 -20.93 -15.66
N TRP A 152 6.13 -20.62 -14.58
CA TRP A 152 6.29 -21.53 -13.46
C TRP A 152 4.98 -21.76 -12.70
N TYR A 153 4.19 -20.72 -12.41
CA TYR A 153 2.90 -20.85 -11.74
C TYR A 153 1.90 -21.70 -12.54
N LEU A 154 1.93 -21.59 -13.86
CA LEU A 154 1.11 -22.38 -14.79
C LEU A 154 1.68 -23.79 -15.03
N GLY A 155 2.83 -24.15 -14.47
CA GLY A 155 3.47 -25.45 -14.65
C GLY A 155 4.16 -25.65 -16.02
N LEU A 156 4.26 -24.59 -16.83
CA LEU A 156 4.99 -24.59 -18.11
C LEU A 156 6.51 -24.59 -17.91
N ARG A 157 6.98 -24.30 -16.69
CA ARG A 157 8.37 -24.39 -16.25
C ARG A 157 8.45 -25.29 -15.02
N LYS A 158 9.45 -26.17 -14.97
CA LYS A 158 9.66 -27.08 -13.83
C LYS A 158 10.24 -26.33 -12.62
N ASP A 159 11.37 -25.67 -12.82
CA ASP A 159 12.10 -25.02 -11.74
C ASP A 159 11.56 -23.62 -11.45
N MET A 160 11.64 -23.20 -10.18
CA MET A 160 11.33 -21.81 -9.82
C MET A 160 12.40 -20.88 -10.44
N PRO A 161 12.01 -19.78 -11.11
CA PRO A 161 12.99 -18.83 -11.63
C PRO A 161 13.76 -18.18 -10.48
N LEU A 162 15.07 -18.00 -10.67
CA LEU A 162 15.91 -17.25 -9.74
C LEU A 162 15.51 -15.78 -9.80
N SER A 163 15.18 -15.21 -8.65
CA SER A 163 14.92 -13.78 -8.52
C SER A 163 16.17 -13.04 -8.07
N GLY A 164 16.30 -11.81 -8.52
CA GLY A 164 17.28 -10.89 -7.96
C GLY A 164 16.99 -10.58 -6.49
N PRO A 165 17.84 -9.78 -5.82
CA PRO A 165 17.63 -9.37 -4.43
C PRO A 165 16.32 -8.62 -4.18
N LEU A 166 15.73 -8.03 -5.23
CA LEU A 166 14.45 -7.33 -5.24
C LEU A 166 13.68 -7.83 -6.46
N GLY A 167 12.56 -8.51 -6.24
CA GLY A 167 11.69 -8.97 -7.33
C GLY A 167 10.71 -7.89 -7.76
N TYR A 168 10.04 -8.12 -8.89
CA TYR A 168 8.96 -7.23 -9.30
C TYR A 168 7.84 -7.07 -8.25
N PRO A 169 7.49 -8.06 -7.39
CA PRO A 169 6.41 -7.86 -6.42
C PRO A 169 6.73 -6.78 -5.41
N GLU A 170 7.96 -6.76 -4.88
CA GLU A 170 8.41 -5.75 -3.94
C GLU A 170 8.52 -4.37 -4.60
N LYS A 171 8.99 -4.31 -5.85
CA LYS A 171 9.08 -3.05 -6.61
C LYS A 171 7.69 -2.47 -6.92
N ALA A 172 6.75 -3.32 -7.33
CA ALA A 172 5.37 -2.92 -7.60
C ALA A 172 4.70 -2.39 -6.33
N GLU A 173 4.91 -3.05 -5.19
CA GLU A 173 4.40 -2.59 -3.91
C GLU A 173 4.98 -1.22 -3.50
N TYR A 174 6.30 -1.04 -3.63
CA TYR A 174 6.94 0.24 -3.34
C TYR A 174 6.40 1.36 -4.24
N LEU A 175 6.24 1.10 -5.54
CA LEU A 175 5.69 2.10 -6.47
C LEU A 175 4.23 2.44 -6.15
N ALA A 176 3.41 1.42 -5.86
CA ALA A 176 2.01 1.61 -5.47
C ALA A 176 1.89 2.41 -4.16
N LEU A 177 2.76 2.15 -3.18
CA LEU A 177 2.83 2.93 -1.94
C LEU A 177 3.15 4.40 -2.21
N ILE A 178 4.17 4.70 -3.01
CA ILE A 178 4.55 6.09 -3.33
C ILE A 178 3.43 6.80 -4.09
N TRP A 179 2.83 6.14 -5.08
CA TRP A 179 1.67 6.68 -5.80
C TRP A 179 0.51 6.99 -4.86
N GLY A 180 0.10 6.00 -4.06
CA GLY A 180 -1.01 6.14 -3.11
C GLY A 180 -0.75 7.26 -2.11
N LEU A 181 0.47 7.37 -1.58
CA LEU A 181 0.83 8.47 -0.66
C LEU A 181 0.69 9.85 -1.33
N VAL A 182 1.13 10.01 -2.57
CA VAL A 182 1.01 11.28 -3.30
C VAL A 182 -0.46 11.63 -3.54
N VAL A 183 -1.25 10.68 -4.07
CA VAL A 183 -2.67 10.92 -4.35
C VAL A 183 -3.44 11.23 -3.07
N MET A 184 -3.24 10.44 -2.02
CA MET A 184 -3.89 10.62 -0.72
C MET A 184 -3.47 11.93 -0.04
N ALA A 185 -2.20 12.33 -0.13
CA ALA A 185 -1.74 13.60 0.42
C ALA A 185 -2.37 14.79 -0.32
N VAL A 186 -2.32 14.81 -1.66
CA VAL A 186 -2.86 15.92 -2.46
C VAL A 186 -4.36 16.06 -2.24
N THR A 187 -5.12 14.97 -2.38
CA THR A 187 -6.57 15.00 -2.18
C THR A 187 -6.92 15.28 -0.72
N GLY A 188 -6.20 14.70 0.23
CA GLY A 188 -6.39 14.93 1.66
C GLY A 188 -6.16 16.39 2.05
N PHE A 189 -5.15 17.07 1.48
CA PHE A 189 -4.92 18.49 1.74
C PHE A 189 -6.03 19.38 1.17
N LEU A 190 -6.55 19.07 -0.03
CA LEU A 190 -7.69 19.79 -0.61
C LEU A 190 -8.93 19.68 0.28
N LEU A 191 -9.14 18.52 0.91
CA LEU A 191 -10.27 18.26 1.81
C LEU A 191 -10.03 18.80 3.23
N TRP A 192 -8.78 18.77 3.72
CA TRP A 192 -8.44 19.33 5.03
C TRP A 192 -8.68 20.84 5.05
N PHE A 193 -8.21 21.53 4.02
CA PHE A 193 -8.35 22.98 3.88
C PHE A 193 -9.53 23.36 2.97
N GLU A 194 -10.69 22.73 3.17
CA GLU A 194 -11.87 22.87 2.30
C GLU A 194 -12.27 24.33 2.06
N ASN A 195 -12.30 25.18 3.09
CA ASN A 195 -12.63 26.60 2.94
C ASN A 195 -11.67 27.34 1.99
N VAL A 196 -10.38 26.99 2.02
CA VAL A 196 -9.39 27.55 1.09
C VAL A 196 -9.60 26.97 -0.31
N THR A 197 -9.83 25.66 -0.41
CA THR A 197 -10.12 25.00 -1.69
C THR A 197 -11.34 25.61 -2.38
N LEU A 198 -12.43 25.86 -1.66
CA LEU A 198 -13.65 26.46 -2.22
C LEU A 198 -13.50 27.96 -2.52
N ALA A 199 -12.57 28.65 -1.86
CA ALA A 199 -12.27 30.06 -2.15
C ALA A 199 -11.44 30.22 -3.43
N TRP A 200 -10.53 29.28 -3.71
CA TRP A 200 -9.58 29.38 -4.83
C TRP A 200 -9.93 28.47 -6.03
N ALA A 201 -10.76 27.46 -5.83
CA ALA A 201 -11.14 26.51 -6.85
C ALA A 201 -12.66 26.29 -6.90
N PRO A 202 -13.21 25.92 -8.07
CA PRO A 202 -14.63 25.60 -8.15
C PRO A 202 -14.98 24.36 -7.32
N LYS A 203 -16.21 24.27 -6.80
CA LYS A 203 -16.71 23.15 -5.98
C LYS A 203 -16.41 21.75 -6.57
N TRP A 204 -16.44 21.61 -7.89
CA TRP A 204 -16.17 20.31 -8.52
C TRP A 204 -14.78 19.76 -8.18
N VAL A 205 -13.79 20.61 -7.84
CA VAL A 205 -12.47 20.17 -7.39
C VAL A 205 -12.55 19.44 -6.05
N ALA A 206 -13.34 19.95 -5.10
CA ALA A 206 -13.59 19.27 -3.83
C ALA A 206 -14.37 17.95 -4.04
N ASP A 207 -15.37 17.95 -4.93
CA ASP A 207 -16.12 16.73 -5.25
C ASP A 207 -15.23 15.65 -5.90
N VAL A 208 -14.33 16.06 -6.79
CA VAL A 208 -13.32 15.19 -7.41
C VAL A 208 -12.31 14.69 -6.38
N ALA A 209 -11.79 15.58 -5.52
CA ALA A 209 -10.86 15.21 -4.45
C ALA A 209 -11.48 14.18 -3.51
N THR A 210 -12.72 14.38 -3.06
CA THR A 210 -13.47 13.41 -2.24
C THR A 210 -13.59 12.06 -2.95
N THR A 211 -13.94 12.08 -4.24
CA THR A 211 -14.11 10.84 -5.02
C THR A 211 -12.78 10.08 -5.16
N ILE A 212 -11.71 10.77 -5.57
CA ILE A 212 -10.38 10.18 -5.72
C ILE A 212 -9.88 9.67 -4.37
N HIS A 213 -9.96 10.48 -3.31
CA HIS A 213 -9.48 10.11 -1.97
C HIS A 213 -10.15 8.84 -1.47
N PHE A 214 -11.48 8.75 -1.63
CA PHE A 214 -12.24 7.58 -1.22
C PHE A 214 -11.88 6.32 -2.02
N TYR A 215 -11.87 6.38 -3.35
CA TYR A 215 -11.57 5.19 -4.16
C TYR A 215 -10.10 4.78 -4.09
N GLU A 216 -9.17 5.72 -3.94
CA GLU A 216 -7.76 5.42 -3.68
C GLU A 216 -7.60 4.76 -2.30
N ALA A 217 -8.32 5.21 -1.26
CA ALA A 217 -8.31 4.55 0.05
C ALA A 217 -8.81 3.09 -0.03
N VAL A 218 -9.85 2.82 -0.82
CA VAL A 218 -10.32 1.45 -1.10
C VAL A 218 -9.24 0.64 -1.83
N LEU A 219 -8.69 1.18 -2.92
CA LEU A 219 -7.65 0.51 -3.71
C LEU A 219 -6.41 0.18 -2.85
N ALA A 220 -5.92 1.15 -2.09
CA ALA A 220 -4.75 0.99 -1.23
C ALA A 220 -5.01 -0.01 -0.10
N SER A 221 -6.18 0.04 0.55
CA SER A 221 -6.53 -0.91 1.61
C SER A 221 -6.60 -2.35 1.08
N LEU A 222 -7.22 -2.54 -0.09
CA LEU A 222 -7.28 -3.85 -0.74
C LEU A 222 -5.91 -4.31 -1.23
N ALA A 223 -5.07 -3.43 -1.76
CA ALA A 223 -3.71 -3.77 -2.17
C ALA A 223 -2.87 -4.23 -0.97
N ILE A 224 -2.96 -3.57 0.18
CA ILE A 224 -2.28 -4.03 1.40
C ILE A 224 -2.81 -5.40 1.85
N LEU A 225 -4.13 -5.58 1.86
CA LEU A 225 -4.75 -6.82 2.30
C LEU A 225 -4.45 -8.02 1.37
N VAL A 226 -4.52 -7.80 0.06
CA VAL A 226 -4.41 -8.87 -0.94
C VAL A 226 -2.97 -9.11 -1.35
N TRP A 227 -2.19 -8.05 -1.59
CA TRP A 227 -0.83 -8.14 -2.10
C TRP A 227 0.20 -8.20 -0.97
N HIS A 228 0.27 -7.14 -0.16
CA HIS A 228 1.30 -7.02 0.87
C HIS A 228 1.19 -8.18 1.89
N PHE A 229 0.02 -8.38 2.49
CA PHE A 229 -0.17 -9.46 3.47
C PHE A 229 0.06 -10.84 2.87
N TYR A 230 -0.23 -11.05 1.58
CA TYR A 230 0.11 -12.32 0.95
C TYR A 230 1.61 -12.60 1.01
N PHE A 231 2.45 -11.68 0.52
CA PHE A 231 3.90 -11.91 0.48
C PHE A 231 4.56 -11.92 1.86
N VAL A 232 4.02 -11.18 2.84
CA VAL A 232 4.64 -11.10 4.17
C VAL A 232 4.08 -12.09 5.19
N ILE A 233 2.89 -12.65 4.99
CA ILE A 233 2.23 -13.58 5.93
C ILE A 233 1.96 -14.93 5.26
N PHE A 234 1.29 -14.93 4.11
CA PHE A 234 0.69 -16.14 3.53
C PHE A 234 1.57 -16.89 2.53
N ASP A 235 2.66 -16.29 2.04
CA ASP A 235 3.60 -16.96 1.16
C ASP A 235 4.21 -18.18 1.88
N PRO A 236 4.06 -19.41 1.34
CA PRO A 236 4.60 -20.63 1.93
C PRO A 236 6.11 -20.60 2.24
N LEU A 237 6.88 -19.68 1.65
CA LEU A 237 8.30 -19.51 1.94
C LEU A 237 8.58 -18.78 3.27
N VAL A 238 7.66 -17.91 3.72
CA VAL A 238 7.83 -17.10 4.94
C VAL A 238 6.75 -17.35 6.00
N TYR A 239 5.71 -18.12 5.68
CA TYR A 239 4.63 -18.45 6.61
C TYR A 239 5.16 -18.99 7.95
N PRO A 240 4.69 -18.48 9.11
CA PRO A 240 3.50 -17.64 9.27
C PRO A 240 3.70 -16.13 9.06
N MET A 241 4.94 -15.64 9.01
CA MET A 241 5.24 -14.22 8.78
C MET A 241 6.73 -13.99 8.55
N ASP A 242 7.07 -13.07 7.64
CA ASP A 242 8.42 -12.51 7.54
C ASP A 242 8.75 -11.64 8.78
N THR A 243 9.75 -12.03 9.56
CA THR A 243 10.11 -11.34 10.81
C THR A 243 11.05 -10.15 10.61
N ALA A 244 11.37 -9.76 9.37
CA ALA A 244 12.30 -8.66 9.10
C ALA A 244 11.82 -7.33 9.70
N TRP A 245 10.51 -7.05 9.65
CA TRP A 245 9.94 -5.82 10.22
C TRP A 245 10.00 -5.78 11.76
N LEU A 246 10.00 -6.94 12.42
CA LEU A 246 10.11 -7.07 13.88
C LEU A 246 11.56 -7.16 14.35
N THR A 247 12.39 -7.98 13.72
CA THR A 247 13.73 -8.35 14.22
C THR A 247 14.88 -7.76 13.41
N GLY A 248 14.58 -7.28 12.21
CA GLY A 248 15.56 -6.78 11.24
C GLY A 248 16.23 -7.87 10.39
N LYS A 249 15.86 -9.15 10.60
CA LYS A 249 16.46 -10.34 9.98
C LYS A 249 15.42 -11.36 9.51
#